data_AF-A0A2R9UF60-F1
#
_entry.id   AF-A0A2R9UF60-F1
#
_cell.length_a   1.000
_cell.length_b   1.000
_cell.length_c   1.000
_cell.angle_alpha   90.00
_cell.angle_beta   90.00
_cell.angle_gamma   90.00
#
_symmetry.space_group_name_H-M   'P 1'
#
loop_
_entity.id
_entity.type
_entity.pdbx_description
1 polymer ?
#
loop_
_entity_poly.entity_id
_entity_poly.type
_entity_poly.pdbx_seq_one_letter_code
_entity_poly.pdbx_strand_id
1 'polypeptide(L)'
;MKGQPLTDAERERIVLLRAEGVPASWIAEDLGVCVDTIRTTSRADPAEVAEWRTQFQYIRRDAELFALHVELAPKRRKGAVA
;
A
#
# COMPACT_ATOMS: atom_id res chain seq x y z
N MET A 1 -10.87 -11.78 12.21
CA MET A 1 -10.89 -10.43 12.80
C MET A 1 -12.05 -9.68 12.17
N LYS A 2 -13.06 -9.25 12.93
CA LYS A 2 -14.10 -8.35 12.40
C LYS A 2 -13.47 -6.96 12.35
N GLY A 3 -13.10 -6.51 11.16
CA GLY A 3 -12.52 -5.19 10.94
C GLY A 3 -13.53 -4.10 11.27
N GLN A 4 -13.06 -3.06 11.95
CA GLN A 4 -13.84 -1.84 12.16
C GLN A 4 -14.22 -1.25 10.78
N PRO A 5 -15.44 -0.70 10.60
CA PRO A 5 -15.82 -0.10 9.33
C PRO A 5 -14.88 1.07 8.97
N LEU A 6 -14.43 1.14 7.72
CA LEU A 6 -13.68 2.30 7.21
C LEU A 6 -14.52 3.56 7.33
N THR A 7 -13.93 4.59 7.92
CA THR A 7 -14.43 5.97 7.89
C THR A 7 -14.36 6.54 6.47
N ASP A 8 -15.14 7.59 6.21
CA ASP A 8 -15.13 8.26 4.92
C ASP A 8 -13.76 8.89 4.61
N ALA A 9 -13.09 9.43 5.63
CA ALA A 9 -11.74 9.97 5.51
C ALA A 9 -10.71 8.90 5.10
N GLU A 10 -10.82 7.69 5.66
CA GLU A 10 -9.94 6.58 5.25
C GLU A 10 -10.24 6.11 3.82
N ARG A 11 -11.51 6.11 3.40
CA ARG A 11 -11.89 5.79 2.01
C ARG A 11 -11.33 6.81 1.03
N GLU A 12 -11.45 8.09 1.33
CA GLU A 12 -10.89 9.18 0.52
C GLU A 12 -9.37 9.05 0.43
N ARG A 13 -8.70 8.80 1.55
CA ARG A 13 -7.25 8.56 1.59
C ARG A 13 -6.84 7.34 0.76
N ILE A 14 -7.61 6.24 0.79
CA ILE A 14 -7.37 5.08 -0.07
C ILE A 14 -7.44 5.49 -1.55
N VAL A 15 -8.48 6.23 -1.95
CA VAL A 15 -8.64 6.64 -3.35
C VAL A 15 -7.48 7.52 -3.81
N LEU A 16 -7.07 8.50 -2.99
CA LEU A 16 -5.95 9.39 -3.29
C LEU A 16 -4.63 8.62 -3.43
N LEU A 17 -4.27 7.81 -2.43
CA LEU A 17 -3.03 7.02 -2.47
C LEU A 17 -3.01 6.03 -3.64
N ARG A 18 -4.18 5.47 -4.01
CA ARG A 18 -4.29 4.61 -5.19
C ARG A 18 -4.06 5.40 -6.48
N ALA A 19 -4.60 6.61 -6.59
CA ALA A 19 -4.38 7.49 -7.75
C ALA A 19 -2.92 7.96 -7.87
N GLU A 20 -2.20 8.04 -6.75
CA GLU A 20 -0.75 8.30 -6.72
C GLU A 20 0.09 7.04 -7.06
N GLY A 21 -0.55 5.91 -7.37
CA GLY A 21 0.12 4.66 -7.73
C GLY A 21 0.64 3.85 -6.53
N VAL A 22 0.29 4.23 -5.28
CA VAL A 22 0.79 3.53 -4.09
C VAL A 22 0.26 2.08 -4.06
N PRO A 23 1.12 1.07 -3.82
CA PRO A 23 0.70 -0.32 -3.74
C PRO A 23 -0.32 -0.58 -2.63
N ALA A 24 -1.34 -1.39 -2.91
CA ALA A 24 -2.40 -1.69 -1.95
C ALA A 24 -1.89 -2.30 -0.62
N SER A 25 -0.76 -3.03 -0.64
CA SER A 25 -0.13 -3.54 0.58
C SER A 25 0.43 -2.43 1.46
N TRP A 26 0.96 -1.36 0.88
CA TRP A 26 1.49 -0.22 1.63
C TRP A 26 0.37 0.58 2.27
N ILE A 27 -0.70 0.84 1.51
CA ILE A 27 -1.89 1.52 2.01
C ILE A 27 -2.53 0.71 3.14
N ALA A 28 -2.64 -0.61 2.98
CA ALA A 28 -3.16 -1.51 3.99
C ALA A 28 -2.35 -1.46 5.29
N GLU A 29 -1.01 -1.47 5.20
CA GLU A 29 -0.14 -1.38 6.37
C GLU A 29 -0.17 0.02 7.03
N ASP A 30 -0.24 1.11 6.25
CA ASP A 30 -0.38 2.49 6.76
C ASP A 30 -1.67 2.68 7.56
N LEU A 31 -2.79 2.20 7.01
CA LEU A 31 -4.12 2.34 7.62
C LEU A 31 -4.44 1.22 8.63
N GLY A 32 -3.60 0.20 8.76
CA GLY A 32 -3.83 -0.94 9.66
C GLY A 32 -5.02 -1.82 9.24
N VAL A 33 -5.33 -1.89 7.94
CA VAL A 33 -6.42 -2.71 7.38
C VAL A 33 -5.87 -3.85 6.53
N CYS A 34 -6.74 -4.77 6.07
CA CYS A 34 -6.29 -5.84 5.17
C CYS A 34 -6.24 -5.36 3.70
N VAL A 35 -5.36 -5.97 2.90
CA VAL A 35 -5.21 -5.64 1.46
C VAL A 35 -6.52 -5.82 0.70
N ASP A 36 -7.35 -6.80 1.08
CA ASP A 36 -8.65 -7.02 0.44
C ASP A 36 -9.63 -5.89 0.72
N THR A 37 -9.56 -5.22 1.88
CA THR A 37 -10.31 -3.99 2.16
C THR A 37 -9.93 -2.88 1.18
N ILE A 38 -8.64 -2.74 0.86
CA ILE A 38 -8.20 -1.76 -0.14
C ILE A 38 -8.74 -2.10 -1.53
N ARG A 39 -8.59 -3.36 -1.96
CA ARG A 39 -9.03 -3.85 -3.28
C ARG A 39 -10.54 -3.74 -3.50
N THR A 40 -11.33 -3.92 -2.44
CA THR A 40 -12.78 -3.79 -2.47
C THR A 40 -13.22 -2.33 -2.44
N THR A 41 -12.45 -1.45 -1.78
CA THR A 41 -12.75 -0.01 -1.71
C THR A 41 -12.37 0.73 -3.00
N SER A 42 -11.21 0.41 -3.57
CA SER A 42 -10.73 1.02 -4.80
C SER A 42 -10.04 -0.03 -5.66
N ARG A 43 -10.57 -0.22 -6.88
CA ARG A 43 -10.01 -1.16 -7.83
C ARG A 43 -8.75 -0.57 -8.45
N ALA A 44 -7.69 -1.36 -8.51
CA ALA A 44 -6.48 -0.97 -9.18
C ALA A 44 -6.66 -0.94 -10.70
N ASP A 45 -6.09 0.06 -11.37
CA ASP A 45 -5.89 0.00 -12.82
C ASP A 45 -4.87 -1.11 -13.12
N PRO A 46 -5.22 -2.12 -13.94
CA PRO A 46 -4.28 -3.17 -14.34
C PRO A 46 -3.00 -2.63 -15.01
N ALA A 47 -3.08 -1.51 -15.73
CA ALA A 47 -1.94 -0.89 -16.40
C ALA A 47 -0.93 -0.33 -15.38
N GLU A 48 -1.40 0.42 -14.38
CA GLU A 48 -0.56 0.93 -13.29
C GLU A 48 0.09 -0.21 -12.49
N VAL A 49 -0.65 -1.29 -12.24
CA VAL A 49 -0.11 -2.47 -11.55
C VAL A 49 1.00 -3.13 -12.37
N ALA A 50 0.82 -3.24 -13.69
CA ALA A 50 1.83 -3.80 -14.58
C ALA A 50 3.07 -2.90 -14.67
N GLU A 51 2.88 -1.57 -14.72
CA GLU A 51 3.95 -0.59 -14.70
C GLU A 51 4.75 -0.67 -13.39
N TRP A 52 4.08 -0.62 -12.24
CA TRP A 52 4.73 -0.76 -10.93
C TRP A 52 5.52 -2.06 -10.82
N ARG A 53 4.98 -3.19 -11.29
CA ARG A 53 5.70 -4.48 -11.28
C ARG A 53 6.99 -4.41 -12.10
N THR A 54 6.97 -3.68 -13.20
CA THR A 54 8.15 -3.48 -14.06
C THR A 54 9.16 -2.57 -13.38
N GLN A 55 8.73 -1.41 -12.86
CA GLN A 55 9.58 -0.48 -12.12
C GLN A 55 10.19 -1.13 -10.87
N PHE A 56 9.43 -1.95 -10.13
CA PHE A 56 9.94 -2.64 -8.96
C PHE A 56 11.04 -3.65 -9.30
N GLN A 57 11.02 -4.27 -10.49
CA GLN A 57 12.15 -5.11 -10.92
C GLN A 57 13.42 -4.28 -11.14
N TYR A 58 13.29 -3.03 -11.58
CA TYR A 58 14.42 -2.11 -11.66
C TYR A 58 14.92 -1.72 -10.28
N ILE A 59 14.01 -1.26 -9.40
CA ILE A 59 14.32 -0.90 -7.99
C ILE A 59 15.03 -2.06 -7.28
N ARG A 60 14.54 -3.29 -7.44
CA ARG A 60 15.10 -4.48 -6.79
C ARG A 60 16.51 -4.85 -7.29
N ARG A 61 16.87 -4.48 -8.52
CA ARG A 61 18.19 -4.77 -9.11
C ARG A 61 19.24 -3.73 -8.74
N ASP A 62 18.81 -2.54 -8.35
CA ASP A 62 19.66 -1.46 -7.88
C ASP A 62 19.73 -1.47 -6.34
N ALA A 63 20.93 -1.58 -5.78
CA ALA A 63 21.12 -1.74 -4.34
C ALA A 63 20.71 -0.49 -3.54
N GLU A 64 20.94 0.71 -4.08
CA GLU A 64 20.63 1.97 -3.41
C GLU A 64 19.13 2.23 -3.43
N LEU A 65 18.48 2.02 -4.59
CA LEU A 65 17.03 2.16 -4.71
C LEU A 65 16.29 1.13 -3.85
N PHE A 66 16.80 -0.10 -3.79
CA PHE A 66 16.22 -1.12 -2.93
C PHE A 66 16.36 -0.77 -1.45
N ALA A 67 17.51 -0.25 -1.02
CA ALA A 67 17.72 0.21 0.36
C ALA A 67 16.74 1.34 0.72
N LEU A 68 16.59 2.35 -0.14
CA LEU A 68 15.64 3.45 0.04
C LEU A 68 14.19 2.95 0.09
N HIS A 69 13.82 2.02 -0.80
CA HIS A 69 12.49 1.39 -0.77
C HIS A 69 12.22 0.71 0.57
N VAL A 70 13.20 -0.01 1.13
CA VAL A 70 13.07 -0.67 2.43
C VAL A 70 12.98 0.34 3.57
N GLU A 71 13.72 1.45 3.51
CA GLU A 71 13.69 2.52 4.51
C GLU A 71 12.30 3.20 4.58
N LEU A 72 11.72 3.47 3.42
CA LEU A 72 10.43 4.15 3.29
C LEU A 72 9.22 3.21 3.41
N ALA A 73 9.41 1.90 3.22
CA ALA A 73 8.33 0.93 3.31
C ALA A 73 7.63 1.03 4.69
N PRO A 74 6.29 1.01 4.74
CA PRO A 74 5.58 1.09 6.00
C PRO A 74 6.04 -0.03 6.92
N LYS A 75 6.49 0.33 8.12
CA LYS A 75 6.92 -0.66 9.11
C LYS A 75 5.67 -1.34 9.63
N ARG A 76 5.56 -2.67 9.43
CA ARG A 76 4.54 -3.49 10.08
C ARG A 76 4.45 -3.10 11.55
N ARG A 77 3.34 -2.49 11.98
CA ARG A 77 3.07 -2.23 13.40
C ARG A 77 2.97 -3.59 14.11
N LYS A 78 4.10 -4.11 14.57
CA LYS A 78 4.16 -5.29 15.42
C LYS A 78 3.72 -4.83 16.83
N GLY A 79 2.41 -4.84 17.08
CA GLY A 79 1.84 -4.73 18.42
C GLY A 79 1.78 -3.32 19.02
N ALA A 80 0.94 -2.43 18.50
CA ALA A 80 0.40 -1.34 19.32
C ALA A 80 -0.77 -1.89 20.17
N VAL A 81 -0.44 -2.72 21.15
CA VAL A 81 -1.28 -3.01 22.32
C VAL A 81 -0.39 -2.94 23.55
N ALA A 82 -0.32 -1.75 24.13
CA ALA A 82 -0.21 -1.41 25.55
C ALA A 82 0.06 0.09 25.65
#